data_AF-A0A661BWN0-F1
#
_entry.id   AF-A0A661BWN0-F1
#
_cell.length_a   1.000
_cell.length_b   1.000
_cell.length_c   1.000
_cell.angle_alpha   90.00
_cell.angle_beta   90.00
_cell.angle_gamma   90.00
#
_symmetry.space_group_name_H-M   'P 1'
#
loop_
_entity.id
_entity.type
_entity.pdbx_description
1 polymer ?
#
loop_
_entity_poly.entity_id
_entity_poly.type
_entity_poly.pdbx_seq_one_letter_code
_entity_poly.pdbx_strand_id
1 'polypeptide(L)'
;MSVEASKETLEFQTEARQILHLMTHSLYSNKEIFLRELISNASDACDKLRFEALADDSLYDGDSELSIHVAFDEKANTITISDNGIGMSRQEVIDNVGTIASS
;
A
#
# COMPACT_ATOMS: atom_id res chain seq x y z
N MET A 1 -2.67 7.09 -25.98
CA MET A 1 -1.45 7.92 -25.86
C MET A 1 -0.53 7.20 -24.89
N SER A 2 0.67 6.83 -25.32
CA SER A 2 1.66 6.21 -24.42
C SER A 2 2.22 7.30 -23.51
N VAL A 3 1.84 7.30 -22.24
CA VAL A 3 2.45 8.18 -21.24
C VAL A 3 3.91 7.73 -21.10
N GLU A 4 4.87 8.59 -21.46
CA GLU A 4 6.27 8.33 -21.16
C GLU A 4 6.45 8.33 -19.65
N ALA A 5 6.71 7.14 -19.09
CA ALA A 5 6.94 6.98 -17.66
C ALA A 5 8.33 7.52 -17.28
N SER A 6 8.38 8.69 -16.63
CA SER A 6 9.61 9.23 -16.06
C SER A 6 9.97 8.48 -14.78
N LYS A 7 11.12 7.79 -14.78
CA LYS A 7 11.65 7.11 -13.59
C LYS A 7 12.39 8.11 -12.71
N GLU A 8 12.04 8.15 -11.43
CA GLU A 8 12.77 8.91 -10.39
C GLU A 8 13.29 7.94 -9.32
N THR A 9 14.40 8.28 -8.66
CA THR A 9 14.93 7.56 -7.50
C THR A 9 15.05 8.52 -6.34
N LEU A 10 14.31 8.25 -5.27
CA LEU A 10 14.28 9.04 -4.05
C LEU A 10 14.94 8.25 -2.92
N GLU A 11 15.64 8.95 -2.02
CA GLU A 11 16.23 8.31 -0.86
C GLU A 11 15.25 8.32 0.32
N PHE A 12 15.14 7.18 1.01
CA PHE A 12 14.49 7.12 2.32
C PHE A 12 15.15 8.11 3.29
N GLN A 13 14.33 8.75 4.11
CA GLN A 13 14.80 9.56 5.23
C GLN A 13 15.64 8.70 6.21
N THR A 14 16.52 9.35 6.97
CA THR A 14 17.50 8.67 7.84
C THR A 14 16.81 7.78 8.88
N GLU A 15 15.70 8.25 9.42
CA GLU A 15 14.84 7.59 10.41
C GLU A 15 14.22 6.33 9.80
N ALA A 16 13.74 6.43 8.55
CA ALA A 16 13.16 5.31 7.82
C ALA A 16 14.15 4.16 7.63
N ARG A 17 15.41 4.48 7.27
CA ARG A 17 16.47 3.49 7.12
C ARG A 17 16.79 2.73 8.42
N GLN A 18 16.81 3.44 9.55
CA GLN A 18 17.10 2.81 10.85
C GLN A 18 15.99 1.86 11.30
N ILE A 19 14.73 2.26 11.12
CA ILE A 19 13.58 1.41 11.47
C ILE A 19 13.51 0.19 10.55
N LEU A 20 13.72 0.33 9.24
CA LEU A 20 13.79 -0.82 8.32
C LEU A 20 14.86 -1.82 8.78
N HIS A 21 16.05 -1.32 9.16
CA HIS A 21 17.12 -2.17 9.68
C HIS A 21 16.69 -2.91 10.97
N LEU A 22 15.99 -2.25 11.91
CA LEU A 22 15.48 -2.88 13.13
C LEU A 22 14.36 -3.88 12.85
N MET A 23 13.43 -3.53 11.96
CA MET A 23 12.30 -4.37 11.57
C MET A 23 12.75 -5.67 10.91
N THR A 24 13.82 -5.65 10.11
CA THR A 24 14.35 -6.91 9.56
C THR A 24 14.72 -7.90 10.66
N HIS A 25 15.22 -7.44 11.81
CA HIS A 25 15.61 -8.30 12.92
C HIS A 25 14.39 -8.79 13.74
N SER A 26 13.39 -7.93 13.99
CA SER A 26 12.21 -8.30 14.78
C SER A 26 11.20 -9.17 14.02
N LEU A 27 11.12 -9.02 12.69
CA LEU A 27 10.25 -9.82 11.83
C LEU A 27 10.69 -11.29 11.73
N TYR A 28 11.93 -11.65 12.08
CA TYR A 28 12.36 -13.05 12.05
C TYR A 28 11.60 -13.96 13.01
N SER A 29 11.02 -13.39 14.08
CA SER A 29 10.27 -14.17 15.08
C SER A 29 8.81 -14.38 14.71
N ASN A 30 8.19 -13.46 13.96
CA ASN A 30 6.77 -13.49 13.60
C ASN A 30 6.59 -12.97 12.16
N LYS A 31 7.07 -13.74 11.18
CA LYS A 31 7.10 -13.34 9.77
C LYS A 31 5.70 -13.13 9.21
N GLU A 32 4.69 -13.82 9.74
CA GLU A 32 3.30 -13.72 9.32
C GLU A 32 2.67 -12.33 9.55
N ILE A 33 3.29 -11.48 10.38
CA ILE A 33 2.78 -10.13 10.69
C ILE A 33 2.67 -9.27 9.43
N PHE A 34 3.59 -9.38 8.45
CA PHE A 34 3.52 -8.54 7.25
C PHE A 34 2.16 -8.69 6.54
N LEU A 35 1.62 -9.91 6.51
CA LEU A 35 0.36 -10.18 5.82
C LEU A 35 -0.81 -9.53 6.56
N ARG A 36 -0.78 -9.55 7.91
CA ARG A 36 -1.77 -8.83 8.73
C ARG A 36 -1.71 -7.34 8.46
N GLU A 37 -0.53 -6.73 8.46
CA GLU A 37 -0.38 -5.28 8.25
C GLU A 37 -0.85 -4.86 6.85
N LEU A 38 -0.51 -5.64 5.81
CA LEU A 38 -0.95 -5.33 4.44
C LEU A 38 -2.46 -5.46 4.27
N ILE A 39 -3.08 -6.49 4.87
CA ILE A 39 -4.55 -6.63 4.86
C ILE A 39 -5.22 -5.48 5.63
N SER A 40 -4.65 -5.07 6.78
CA SER A 40 -5.17 -3.92 7.54
C SER A 40 -5.13 -2.64 6.70
N ASN A 41 -4.00 -2.36 6.05
CA ASN A 41 -3.86 -1.18 5.18
C ASN A 41 -4.85 -1.19 4.02
N ALA A 42 -5.07 -2.35 3.39
CA ALA A 42 -6.04 -2.52 2.31
C ALA A 42 -7.49 -2.31 2.80
N SER A 43 -7.82 -2.79 4.00
CA SER A 43 -9.12 -2.53 4.64
C SER A 43 -9.34 -1.04 4.87
N ASP A 44 -8.35 -0.34 5.42
CA ASP A 44 -8.42 1.11 5.66
C ASP A 44 -8.59 1.88 4.35
N ALA A 45 -7.93 1.45 3.26
CA ALA A 45 -8.08 2.06 1.95
C ALA A 45 -9.51 1.89 1.39
N CYS A 46 -10.13 0.72 1.60
CA CYS A 46 -11.52 0.46 1.21
C CYS A 46 -12.50 1.31 2.06
N ASP A 47 -12.29 1.39 3.36
CA ASP A 47 -13.14 2.17 4.26
C ASP A 47 -13.05 3.68 3.98
N LYS A 48 -11.86 4.19 3.66
CA LYS A 48 -11.67 5.57 3.21
C LYS A 48 -12.44 5.85 1.91
N LEU A 49 -12.35 4.97 0.92
CA LEU A 49 -13.11 5.13 -0.33
C LEU A 49 -14.62 5.13 -0.06
N ARG A 50 -15.10 4.21 0.77
CA ARG A 50 -16.51 4.16 1.19
C ARG A 50 -16.97 5.46 1.82
N PHE A 51 -16.14 6.05 2.68
CA PHE A 51 -16.47 7.30 3.36
C PHE A 51 -16.53 8.48 2.39
N GLU A 52 -15.51 8.65 1.54
CA GLU A 52 -15.48 9.72 0.53
C GLU A 52 -16.61 9.58 -0.48
N ALA A 53 -16.96 8.35 -0.85
CA ALA A 53 -18.06 8.08 -1.78
C ALA A 53 -19.46 8.44 -1.22
N LEU A 54 -19.60 8.66 0.10
CA LEU A 54 -20.82 9.24 0.66
C LEU A 54 -21.06 10.68 0.18
N ALA A 55 -19.97 11.40 -0.13
CA ALA A 55 -20.02 12.76 -0.67
C ALA A 55 -19.96 12.77 -2.20
N ASP A 56 -19.21 11.84 -2.82
CA ASP A 56 -19.06 11.72 -4.26
C ASP A 56 -19.09 10.25 -4.74
N ASP A 57 -20.28 9.78 -5.12
CA ASP A 57 -20.51 8.41 -5.60
C ASP A 57 -19.72 8.06 -6.88
N SER A 58 -19.25 9.06 -7.63
CA SER A 58 -18.46 8.83 -8.85
C SER A 58 -17.09 8.21 -8.57
N LEU A 59 -16.62 8.27 -7.31
CA LEU A 59 -15.35 7.70 -6.89
C LEU A 59 -15.29 6.17 -7.00
N TYR A 60 -16.43 5.48 -7.02
CA TYR A 60 -16.44 4.04 -7.29
C TYR A 60 -16.10 3.70 -8.74
N ASP A 61 -16.17 4.66 -9.67
CA ASP A 61 -15.91 4.45 -11.11
C ASP A 61 -16.64 3.22 -11.70
N GLY A 62 -17.86 2.97 -11.20
CA GLY A 62 -18.68 1.82 -11.60
C GLY A 62 -18.36 0.49 -10.90
N ASP A 63 -17.36 0.43 -10.03
CA ASP A 63 -17.04 -0.72 -9.17
C ASP A 63 -17.25 -0.38 -7.69
N SER A 64 -18.47 -0.65 -7.20
CA SER A 64 -18.81 -0.51 -5.78
C SER A 64 -18.42 -1.72 -4.94
N GLU A 65 -17.92 -2.80 -5.55
CA GLU A 65 -17.59 -4.04 -4.86
C GLU A 65 -16.14 -3.99 -4.35
N LEU A 66 -15.97 -3.32 -3.21
CA LEU A 66 -14.66 -3.23 -2.57
C LEU A 66 -14.19 -4.60 -2.09
N SER A 67 -12.96 -4.96 -2.46
CA SER A 67 -12.40 -6.28 -2.23
C SER A 67 -10.88 -6.24 -2.11
N ILE A 68 -10.36 -7.19 -1.33
CA ILE A 68 -8.92 -7.40 -1.16
C ILE A 68 -8.60 -8.77 -1.75
N HIS A 69 -7.71 -8.79 -2.74
CA HIS A 69 -7.27 -10.00 -3.43
C HIS A 69 -5.87 -10.38 -2.96
N VAL A 70 -5.70 -11.66 -2.65
CA VAL A 70 -4.40 -12.24 -2.29
C VAL A 70 -4.08 -13.36 -3.29
N ALA A 71 -3.00 -13.20 -4.04
CA ALA A 71 -2.53 -14.16 -5.03
C ALA A 71 -1.09 -14.58 -4.71
N PHE A 72 -0.70 -15.77 -5.15
CA PHE A 72 0.66 -16.27 -5.04
C PHE A 72 1.10 -16.90 -6.35
N ASP A 73 2.36 -16.69 -6.72
CA ASP A 73 3.01 -17.32 -7.86
C ASP A 73 4.28 -18.02 -7.38
N GLU A 74 4.23 -19.35 -7.33
CA GLU A 74 5.37 -20.18 -6.90
C GLU A 74 6.56 -20.09 -7.86
N LYS A 75 6.31 -19.92 -9.16
CA LYS A 75 7.37 -19.84 -10.17
C LYS A 75 8.11 -18.51 -10.09
N ALA A 76 7.37 -17.42 -9.86
CA ALA A 76 7.94 -16.09 -9.66
C ALA A 76 8.44 -15.87 -8.22
N ASN A 77 8.07 -16.77 -7.28
CA ASN A 77 8.30 -16.64 -5.85
C ASN A 77 7.75 -15.31 -5.29
N THR A 78 6.51 -14.99 -5.65
CA THR A 78 5.84 -13.75 -5.26
C THR A 78 4.51 -14.02 -4.56
N ILE A 79 4.15 -13.09 -3.68
CA ILE A 79 2.81 -12.94 -3.13
C ILE A 79 2.35 -11.52 -3.50
N THR A 80 1.13 -11.41 -4.02
CA THR A 80 0.53 -10.13 -4.42
C THR A 80 -0.71 -9.90 -3.57
N ILE A 81 -0.76 -8.73 -2.92
CA ILE A 81 -1.94 -8.22 -2.22
C ILE A 81 -2.39 -6.99 -3.01
N SER A 82 -3.65 -6.97 -3.44
CA SER A 82 -4.22 -5.85 -4.18
C SER A 82 -5.63 -5.54 -3.70
N ASP A 83 -5.91 -4.26 -3.49
CA ASP A 83 -7.24 -3.74 -3.21
C ASP A 83 -7.69 -2.76 -4.31
N ASN A 84 -8.99 -2.50 -4.35
CA ASN A 84 -9.61 -1.43 -5.14
C ASN A 84 -10.11 -0.29 -4.23
N GLY A 85 -9.37 0.00 -3.15
CA GLY A 85 -9.67 1.12 -2.25
C GLY A 85 -9.30 2.47 -2.85
N ILE A 86 -9.21 3.51 -1.99
CA ILE A 86 -9.00 4.90 -2.41
C ILE A 86 -7.66 5.13 -3.15
N GLY A 87 -6.71 4.21 -2.99
CA GLY A 87 -5.38 4.31 -3.58
C GLY A 87 -4.54 5.42 -2.96
N MET A 88 -3.48 5.81 -3.67
CA MET A 88 -2.60 6.92 -3.29
C MET A 88 -2.18 7.68 -4.54
N SER A 89 -2.17 9.01 -4.43
CA SER A 89 -1.48 9.88 -5.38
C SER A 89 0.04 9.71 -5.28
N ARG A 90 0.75 10.20 -6.30
CA ARG A 90 2.23 10.20 -6.32
C ARG A 90 2.82 10.87 -5.07
N GLN A 91 2.23 11.96 -4.61
CA GLN A 91 2.73 12.70 -3.45
C GLN A 91 2.50 11.91 -2.16
N GLU A 92 1.33 11.29 -2.00
CA GLU A 92 1.04 10.41 -0.85
C GLU A 92 1.96 9.18 -0.82
N VAL A 93 2.36 8.64 -1.96
CA VAL A 93 3.37 7.56 -1.99
C VAL A 93 4.71 8.05 -1.45
N ILE A 94 5.15 9.25 -1.87
CA ILE A 94 6.40 9.85 -1.40
C ILE A 94 6.33 10.11 0.11
N ASP A 95 5.21 10.66 0.57
CA ASP A 95 5.06 11.08 1.96
C ASP A 95 4.81 9.88 2.89
N ASN A 96 3.96 8.93 2.52
CA ASN A 96 3.56 7.83 3.41
C ASN A 96 4.44 6.59 3.32
N VAL A 97 5.04 6.33 2.14
CA VAL A 97 5.93 5.17 1.92
C VAL A 97 7.39 5.62 1.94
N GLY A 98 7.70 6.77 1.33
CA GLY A 98 9.05 7.33 1.30
C GLY A 98 9.53 7.92 2.62
N THR A 99 8.59 8.31 3.49
CA THR A 99 8.86 8.57 4.91
C THR A 99 8.18 7.48 5.73
N ILE A 100 8.80 7.03 6.83
CA ILE A 100 8.06 6.13 7.73
C ILE A 100 7.03 6.99 8.43
N ALA A 101 5.77 6.65 8.15
CA ALA A 101 4.57 7.25 8.71
C ALA A 101 4.84 7.83 10.10
N SER A 102 4.71 9.15 10.22
CA SER A 102 4.60 9.81 11.51
C SER A 102 3.25 9.38 12.11
N SER A 103 3.23 8.27 12.83
CA SER A 103 2.14 7.89 13.74
C SER A 103 2.37 8.50 15.11
#